data_AF-A0AAW3EQL9-F1
#
_entry.id   AF-A0AAW3EQL9-F1
#
_cell.length_a   1.000
_cell.length_b   1.000
_cell.length_c   1.000
_cell.angle_alpha   90.00
_cell.angle_beta   90.00
_cell.angle_gamma   90.00
#
_symmetry.space_group_name_H-M   'P 1'
#
loop_
_entity.id
_entity.type
_entity.pdbx_description
1 polymer ?
#
loop_
_entity_poly.entity_id
_entity_poly.type
_entity_poly.pdbx_seq_one_letter_code
_entity_poly.pdbx_strand_id
1 'polypeptide(L)'
;MFQEFPMWVTNDAGESRLVETDDAFIALGKGWKKPERAKPVPREKQAGFLDYPKWVGGQIVHSAEEEAALEPTLEQMCVAIRDSLPDSRPDSSEVDERAALLQIAGEKGLKVDKRWSNEKIRKALEAA
;
A
#
# COMPACT_ATOMS: atom_id res chain seq x y z
N MET A 1 -4.25 9.56 2.74
CA MET A 1 -4.72 9.15 4.09
C MET A 1 -6.11 9.71 4.28
N PHE A 2 -7.14 8.87 4.46
CA PHE A 2 -8.49 9.38 4.72
C PHE A 2 -8.56 9.75 6.20
N GLN A 3 -8.87 11.02 6.50
CA GLN A 3 -9.01 11.47 7.87
C GLN A 3 -10.37 10.99 8.39
N GLU A 4 -10.36 10.03 9.33
CA GLU A 4 -11.59 9.42 9.89
C GLU A 4 -12.23 10.28 10.98
N PHE A 5 -11.45 11.10 11.68
CA PHE A 5 -11.91 11.93 12.79
C PHE A 5 -11.87 13.43 12.42
N PRO A 6 -12.80 14.26 12.93
CA PRO A 6 -13.80 13.94 13.96
C PRO A 6 -14.99 13.12 13.43
N MET A 7 -15.53 12.23 14.28
CA MET A 7 -16.60 11.28 13.93
C MET A 7 -17.66 11.19 15.03
N TRP A 8 -18.94 11.14 14.65
CA TRP A 8 -20.04 10.85 15.57
C TRP A 8 -20.13 9.35 15.84
N VAL A 9 -20.13 8.95 17.11
CA VAL A 9 -20.29 7.56 17.55
C VAL A 9 -21.55 7.41 18.38
N THR A 10 -22.18 6.25 18.30
CA THR A 10 -23.44 5.95 19.00
C THR A 10 -23.30 4.76 19.92
N ASN A 11 -24.02 4.75 21.04
CA ASN A 11 -24.08 3.58 21.92
C ASN A 11 -25.43 2.83 21.80
N ASP A 12 -25.51 1.66 22.43
CA ASP A 12 -26.73 0.83 22.43
C ASP A 12 -27.92 1.50 23.14
N ALA A 13 -27.68 2.54 23.96
CA ALA A 13 -28.72 3.35 24.58
C ALA A 13 -29.24 4.49 23.68
N GLY A 14 -28.65 4.67 22.49
CA GLY A 14 -29.02 5.71 21.53
C GLY A 14 -28.35 7.07 21.76
N GLU A 15 -27.39 7.17 22.69
CA GLU A 15 -26.62 8.39 22.90
C GLU A 15 -25.59 8.56 21.78
N SER A 16 -25.44 9.81 21.31
CA SER A 16 -24.50 10.17 20.24
C SER A 16 -23.44 11.14 20.77
N ARG A 17 -22.16 10.89 20.48
CA ARG A 17 -21.04 11.75 20.88
C ARG A 17 -20.09 12.00 19.72
N LEU A 18 -19.62 13.24 19.56
CA LEU A 18 -18.55 13.57 18.63
C LEU A 18 -17.20 13.25 19.26
N VAL A 19 -16.38 12.49 18.54
CA VAL A 19 -15.04 12.06 18.97
C VAL A 19 -14.02 12.60 17.98
N GLU A 20 -12.94 13.21 18.50
CA GLU A 20 -11.93 13.89 17.68
C GLU A 20 -10.71 13.02 17.36
N THR A 21 -10.49 11.92 18.09
CA THR A 21 -9.33 11.03 17.91
C THR A 21 -9.70 9.57 18.17
N ASP A 22 -8.90 8.64 17.63
CA ASP A 22 -9.12 7.20 17.85
C ASP A 22 -8.92 6.81 19.32
N ASP A 23 -7.96 7.42 20.00
CA ASP A 23 -7.74 7.21 21.45
C ASP A 23 -8.97 7.59 22.27
N ALA A 24 -9.63 8.70 21.92
CA ALA A 24 -10.85 9.14 22.58
C ALA A 24 -12.03 8.19 22.30
N PHE A 25 -12.04 7.49 21.16
CA PHE A 25 -13.02 6.44 20.88
C PHE A 25 -12.76 5.18 21.73
N ILE A 26 -11.51 4.74 21.82
CA ILE A 26 -11.11 3.57 22.62
C ILE A 26 -11.44 3.81 24.11
N ALA A 27 -11.24 5.04 24.59
CA ALA A 27 -11.55 5.43 25.97
C ALA A 27 -13.04 5.36 26.33
N LEU A 28 -13.96 5.43 25.36
CA LEU A 28 -15.41 5.32 25.60
C LEU A 28 -15.84 3.90 26.02
N GLY A 29 -15.02 2.89 25.75
CA GLY A 29 -15.25 1.52 26.20
C GLY A 29 -16.26 0.71 25.35
N LYS A 30 -16.64 -0.46 25.86
CA LYS A 30 -17.52 -1.41 25.15
C LYS A 30 -18.94 -0.83 25.00
N GLY A 31 -19.50 -0.92 23.80
CA GLY A 31 -20.88 -0.52 23.49
C GLY A 31 -20.99 0.68 22.55
N TRP A 32 -19.89 1.39 22.28
CA TRP A 32 -19.84 2.47 21.31
C TRP A 32 -19.51 1.95 19.90
N LYS A 33 -20.27 2.40 18.91
CA LYS A 33 -20.20 1.96 17.52
C LYS A 33 -19.92 3.15 16.61
N LYS A 34 -19.05 2.93 15.62
CA LYS A 34 -18.81 3.85 14.50
C LYS A 34 -20.02 3.77 13.54
N PRO A 35 -20.40 4.87 12.87
CA PRO A 35 -21.50 4.87 11.92
C PRO A 35 -21.14 4.02 10.71
N GLU A 36 -22.16 3.44 10.07
CA GLU A 36 -21.95 2.65 8.86
C GLU A 36 -21.40 3.55 7.75
N ARG A 37 -20.30 3.12 7.13
CA ARG A 37 -19.72 3.86 6.01
C ARG A 37 -20.68 3.77 4.84
N ALA A 38 -21.11 4.94 4.35
CA ALA A 38 -21.96 5.00 3.16
C ALA A 38 -21.28 4.25 2.00
N LYS A 39 -22.05 3.38 1.33
CA LYS A 39 -21.57 2.69 0.13
C LYS A 39 -21.29 3.74 -0.94
N PRO A 40 -20.17 3.64 -1.68
CA PRO A 40 -19.92 4.54 -2.79
C PRO A 40 -21.06 4.37 -3.80
N VAL A 41 -21.79 5.45 -4.05
CA VAL A 41 -22.82 5.47 -5.09
C VAL A 41 -22.10 5.72 -6.42
N PRO A 42 -22.14 4.78 -7.38
CA PRO A 42 -21.64 5.04 -8.72
C PRO A 42 -22.39 6.23 -9.30
N ARG A 43 -21.68 7.24 -9.80
CA ARG A 43 -22.33 8.30 -10.55
C ARG A 43 -22.83 7.71 -11.87
N GLU A 44 -24.14 7.69 -12.07
CA GLU A 44 -24.71 7.40 -13.39
C GLU A 44 -24.26 8.48 -14.36
N LYS A 45 -23.51 8.09 -15.40
CA LYS A 45 -23.20 9.00 -16.50
C LYS A 45 -24.46 9.17 -17.33
N GLN A 46 -24.93 10.41 -17.48
CA GLN A 46 -26.09 10.70 -18.34
C GLN A 46 -25.79 10.33 -19.79
N ALA A 47 -26.80 9.90 -20.54
CA ALA A 47 -26.68 9.69 -21.97
C ALA A 47 -26.26 11.00 -22.67
N GLY A 48 -25.11 10.99 -23.35
CA GLY A 48 -24.53 12.17 -23.99
C GLY A 48 -23.46 12.89 -23.16
N PHE A 49 -23.06 12.36 -21.99
CA PHE A 49 -21.88 12.86 -21.30
C PHE A 49 -20.63 12.64 -22.17
N LEU A 50 -20.00 13.74 -22.59
CA LEU A 50 -18.76 13.73 -23.35
C LEU A 50 -17.60 13.60 -22.35
N ASP A 51 -16.89 12.47 -22.40
CA ASP A 51 -15.70 12.23 -21.57
C ASP A 51 -14.48 13.08 -21.97
N TYR A 52 -14.57 13.79 -23.10
CA TYR A 52 -13.51 14.63 -23.66
C TYR A 52 -13.92 16.11 -23.67
N PRO A 53 -12.96 17.04 -23.56
CA PRO A 53 -11.52 16.81 -23.44
C PRO A 53 -11.07 16.32 -22.05
N LYS A 54 -10.05 15.47 -22.01
CA LYS A 54 -9.50 14.83 -20.79
C LYS A 54 -8.00 15.08 -20.68
N TRP A 55 -7.48 15.22 -19.46
CA TRP A 55 -6.04 15.29 -19.21
C TRP A 55 -5.45 13.87 -19.10
N VAL A 56 -4.53 13.51 -19.99
CA VAL A 56 -3.89 12.18 -20.05
C VAL A 56 -2.39 12.35 -20.26
N GLY A 57 -1.56 11.77 -19.39
CA GLY A 57 -0.11 11.74 -19.60
C GLY A 57 0.60 13.10 -19.72
N GLY A 58 0.02 14.16 -19.15
CA GLY A 58 0.60 15.51 -19.23
C GLY A 58 0.13 16.35 -20.42
N GLN A 59 -0.86 15.89 -21.20
CA GLN A 59 -1.47 16.66 -22.28
C GLN A 59 -3.01 16.57 -22.26
N ILE A 60 -3.67 17.53 -22.90
CA ILE A 60 -5.12 17.52 -23.13
C ILE A 60 -5.41 16.69 -24.37
N VAL A 61 -6.35 15.76 -24.23
CA VAL A 61 -6.81 14.84 -25.27
C VAL A 61 -8.26 15.13 -25.59
N HIS A 62 -8.61 15.25 -26.86
CA HIS A 62 -9.94 15.63 -27.32
C HIS A 62 -10.79 14.45 -27.81
N SER A 63 -10.21 13.26 -27.98
CA SER A 63 -10.92 12.08 -28.47
C SER A 63 -10.33 10.77 -27.94
N ALA A 64 -11.07 9.67 -28.08
CA ALA A 64 -10.60 8.34 -27.69
C ALA A 64 -9.41 7.85 -28.53
N GLU A 65 -9.35 8.26 -29.80
CA GLU A 65 -8.26 7.91 -30.71
C GLU A 65 -6.95 8.59 -30.30
N GLU A 66 -7.04 9.85 -29.88
CA GLU A 66 -5.90 10.57 -29.32
C GLU A 66 -5.44 9.97 -27.98
N GLU A 67 -6.36 9.47 -27.12
CA GLU A 67 -5.99 8.75 -25.89
C GLU A 67 -5.23 7.45 -26.20
N ALA A 68 -5.74 6.64 -27.12
CA ALA A 68 -5.14 5.35 -27.49
C ALA A 68 -3.74 5.51 -28.12
N ALA A 69 -3.50 6.60 -28.86
CA ALA A 69 -2.18 6.89 -29.42
C ALA A 69 -1.13 7.20 -28.34
N LEU A 70 -1.55 7.61 -27.14
CA LEU A 70 -0.66 7.99 -26.04
C LEU A 70 -0.35 6.85 -25.07
N GLU A 71 -1.19 5.82 -25.00
CA GLU A 71 -0.93 4.61 -24.20
C GLU A 71 0.49 4.04 -24.35
N PRO A 72 1.04 3.81 -25.57
CA PRO A 72 2.39 3.26 -25.70
C PRO A 72 3.47 4.20 -25.14
N THR A 73 3.26 5.51 -25.24
CA THR A 73 4.18 6.52 -24.70
C THR A 73 4.11 6.54 -23.17
N LEU A 74 2.90 6.43 -22.60
CA LEU A 74 2.68 6.36 -21.16
C LEU A 74 3.27 5.09 -20.53
N GLU A 75 3.15 3.95 -21.20
CA GLU A 75 3.79 2.71 -20.76
C GLU A 75 5.31 2.84 -20.71
N GLN A 76 5.92 3.41 -21.76
CA GLN A 76 7.36 3.67 -21.80
C GLN A 76 7.81 4.62 -20.68
N MET A 77 7.03 5.67 -20.40
CA MET A 77 7.31 6.58 -19.30
C MET A 77 7.18 5.91 -17.93
N CYS A 78 6.15 5.07 -17.71
CA CYS A 78 5.98 4.31 -16.48
C CYS A 78 7.14 3.35 -16.23
N VAL A 79 7.62 2.69 -17.29
CA VAL A 79 8.81 1.83 -17.24
C VAL A 79 10.05 2.65 -16.89
N ALA A 80 10.27 3.78 -17.56
CA ALA A 80 11.41 4.65 -17.29
C ALA A 80 11.41 5.19 -15.85
N ILE A 81 10.25 5.58 -15.31
CA ILE A 81 10.11 6.03 -13.92
C ILE A 81 10.40 4.88 -12.94
N ARG A 82 9.85 3.69 -13.20
CA ARG A 82 10.11 2.49 -12.40
C ARG A 82 11.60 2.16 -12.36
N ASP A 83 12.27 2.21 -13.51
CA ASP A 83 13.69 1.87 -13.63
C ASP A 83 14.61 3.00 -13.10
N SER A 84 14.08 4.22 -12.93
CA SER A 84 14.78 5.36 -12.34
C SER A 84 14.55 5.53 -10.83
N LEU A 85 13.62 4.78 -10.24
CA LEU A 85 13.43 4.78 -8.79
C LEU A 85 14.61 4.03 -8.14
N PRO A 86 15.27 4.60 -7.10
CA PRO A 86 16.29 3.86 -6.38
C PRO A 86 15.67 2.59 -5.83
N ASP A 87 16.22 1.46 -6.27
CA ASP A 87 15.69 0.13 -5.99
C ASP A 87 15.68 -0.06 -4.46
N SER A 88 14.49 0.00 -3.86
CA SER A 88 14.30 -0.51 -2.48
C SER A 88 14.23 -2.04 -2.48
N ARG A 89 14.55 -2.68 -3.60
CA ARG A 89 14.89 -4.09 -3.64
C ARG A 89 16.21 -4.28 -2.90
N PRO A 90 16.34 -5.32 -2.06
CA PRO A 90 17.63 -5.68 -1.53
C PRO A 90 18.58 -5.87 -2.71
N ASP A 91 19.76 -5.25 -2.65
CA ASP A 91 20.82 -5.44 -3.63
C ASP A 91 20.96 -6.95 -3.86
N SER A 92 21.01 -7.40 -5.11
CA SER A 92 21.05 -8.84 -5.43
C SER A 92 22.15 -9.57 -4.66
N SER A 93 23.26 -8.86 -4.37
CA SER A 93 24.34 -9.35 -3.53
C SER A 93 23.91 -9.71 -2.10
N GLU A 94 23.00 -8.96 -1.46
CA GLU A 94 22.52 -9.25 -0.10
C GLU A 94 21.60 -10.49 -0.06
N VAL A 95 20.81 -10.71 -1.13
CA VAL A 95 19.95 -11.88 -1.27
C VAL A 95 20.79 -13.14 -1.49
N ASP A 96 21.82 -13.03 -2.33
CA ASP A 96 22.77 -14.12 -2.60
C ASP A 96 23.57 -14.49 -1.35
N GLU A 97 24.04 -13.49 -0.59
CA GLU A 97 24.72 -13.72 0.69
C GLU A 97 23.84 -14.45 1.70
N ARG A 98 22.56 -14.06 1.81
CA ARG A 98 21.63 -14.71 2.73
C ARG A 98 21.33 -16.15 2.32
N ALA A 99 21.23 -16.43 1.02
CA ALA A 99 21.03 -17.78 0.51
C ALA A 99 22.21 -18.69 0.85
N ALA A 100 23.45 -18.21 0.64
CA ALA A 100 24.67 -18.94 0.99
C ALA A 100 24.74 -19.26 2.50
N LEU A 101 24.41 -18.29 3.36
CA LEU A 101 24.40 -18.50 4.82
C LEU A 101 23.35 -19.52 5.28
N LEU A 102 22.17 -19.52 4.66
CA LEU A 102 21.13 -20.51 4.97
C LEU A 102 21.50 -21.92 4.51
N GLN A 103 22.19 -22.06 3.37
CA GLN A 103 22.68 -23.34 2.91
C GLN A 103 23.70 -23.94 3.91
N ILE A 104 24.69 -23.16 4.31
CA ILE A 104 25.72 -23.59 5.29
C ILE A 104 25.07 -23.91 6.64
N ALA A 105 24.09 -23.12 7.08
CA ALA A 105 23.34 -23.40 8.31
C ALA A 105 22.55 -24.72 8.22
N GLY A 106 21.94 -25.01 7.07
CA GLY A 106 21.28 -26.29 6.81
C GLY A 106 22.25 -27.47 6.88
N GLU A 107 23.44 -27.32 6.29
CA GLU A 107 24.50 -28.34 6.32
C GLU A 107 25.02 -28.60 7.74
N LYS A 108 25.15 -27.55 8.57
CA LYS A 108 25.53 -27.66 10.00
C LYS A 108 24.36 -28.07 10.92
N GLY A 109 23.14 -28.25 10.40
CA GLY A 109 21.95 -28.59 11.20
C GLY A 109 21.43 -27.45 12.08
N LEU A 110 21.81 -26.20 11.79
CA LEU A 110 21.44 -25.00 12.54
C LEU A 110 20.08 -24.46 12.07
N LYS A 111 19.10 -24.41 12.98
CA LYS A 111 17.76 -23.87 12.70
C LYS A 111 17.77 -22.33 12.76
N VAL A 112 17.81 -21.69 11.60
CA VAL A 112 17.76 -20.23 11.45
C VAL A 112 16.30 -19.73 11.41
N ASP A 113 15.98 -18.74 12.23
CA ASP A 113 14.68 -18.05 12.19
C ASP A 113 14.64 -17.01 11.05
N LYS A 114 13.48 -16.84 10.41
CA LYS A 114 13.31 -15.89 9.28
C LYS A 114 13.64 -14.44 9.63
N ARG A 115 13.57 -14.05 10.91
CA ARG A 115 13.86 -12.71 11.42
C ARG A 115 15.33 -12.49 11.78
N TRP A 116 16.20 -13.49 11.62
CA TRP A 116 17.62 -13.31 11.89
C TRP A 116 18.28 -12.50 10.78
N SER A 117 19.08 -11.50 11.17
CA SER A 117 19.95 -10.77 10.27
C SER A 117 21.12 -11.65 9.79
N ASN A 118 21.70 -11.31 8.64
CA ASN A 118 22.86 -12.04 8.08
C ASN A 118 24.03 -12.08 9.09
N GLU A 119 24.28 -11.01 9.83
CA GLU A 119 25.30 -10.97 10.89
C GLU A 119 25.03 -11.97 12.02
N LYS A 120 23.77 -12.12 12.43
CA LYS A 120 23.38 -13.07 13.47
C LYS A 120 23.57 -14.51 13.01
N ILE A 121 23.29 -14.79 11.74
CA ILE A 121 23.53 -16.11 11.14
C ILE A 121 25.04 -16.39 11.08
N ARG A 122 25.88 -15.43 10.66
CA ARG A 122 27.34 -15.58 10.67
C ARG A 122 27.90 -15.90 12.06
N LYS A 123 27.52 -15.12 13.08
CA LYS A 123 27.98 -15.37 14.47
C LYS A 123 27.56 -16.74 14.99
N ALA A 124 26.35 -17.19 14.67
CA ALA A 124 25.88 -18.51 15.08
C ALA A 124 26.63 -19.63 14.35
N LEU A 125 27.03 -19.43 13.08
CA LEU A 125 27.85 -20.37 12.32
C LEU A 125 29.30 -20.44 12.77
N GLU A 126 29.87 -19.34 13.28
CA GLU A 126 31.22 -19.31 13.87
C GLU A 126 31.28 -19.99 15.24
N ALA A 127 30.18 -19.94 16.00
CA ALA A 127 30.06 -20.52 17.34
C ALA A 127 29.68 -22.02 17.35
N ALA A 128 29.37 -22.60 16.18
CA ALA A 128 28.92 -23.98 15.99
C ALA A 128 29.96 -24.83 15.23
#